data_AF-A0A2E6YL63-F1
#
_entry.id   AF-A0A2E6YL63-F1
#
_cell.length_a   1.000
_cell.length_b   1.000
_cell.length_c   1.000
_cell.angle_alpha   90.00
_cell.angle_beta   90.00
_cell.angle_gamma   90.00
#
_symmetry.space_group_name_H-M   'P 1'
#
loop_
_entity.id
_entity.type
_entity.pdbx_description
1 polymer ?
#
loop_
_entity_poly.entity_id
_entity_poly.type
_entity_poly.pdbx_seq_one_letter_code
_entity_poly.pdbx_strand_id
1 'polypeptide(L)'
;MKLNIKGFKMKKNLMISAIAFSGIFAYSNNFVVVVDSDDIEVGATIIGERADDWSEWSVVNEYNCNSWTPLASSVNYGVDFTQTQDCKQDQKRTRNVYDIWYSGTETFNRTETESQTVDVQNEQNSTGTYNFRQMCVNILNRGLSTGNGVYNVDPDGDGTTYSPVPAYCDMDNGGWTLYDSFGTKLLMTGQNNPNAYNGNNINSSATLSSAGYTVYSNFFNDTYYGYQVDAYHLQWFYGGEPKGYFQKTMPSWIEGVKVISTNEWYGGSQVISYGSDSRNVSGYQTTQHHIFNDTGGKVLLMQENGIFWTESVWVK
;
A
#
# COMPACT_ATOMS: atom_id res chain seq x y z
N MET A 1 -47.03 -53.14 -36.70
CA MET A 1 -47.84 -52.35 -37.65
C MET A 1 -46.86 -51.59 -38.54
N LYS A 2 -46.71 -52.03 -39.79
CA LYS A 2 -45.76 -51.53 -40.79
C LYS A 2 -46.49 -50.59 -41.74
N LEU A 3 -45.89 -49.45 -42.05
CA LEU A 3 -45.90 -48.88 -43.41
C LEU A 3 -44.60 -48.09 -43.59
N ASN A 4 -43.68 -48.71 -44.31
CA ASN A 4 -42.37 -48.19 -44.66
C ASN A 4 -42.48 -47.70 -46.11
N ILE A 5 -42.56 -46.39 -46.31
CA ILE A 5 -42.66 -45.79 -47.64
C ILE A 5 -41.22 -45.58 -48.14
N LYS A 6 -40.70 -46.60 -48.84
CA LYS A 6 -39.51 -46.46 -49.67
C LYS A 6 -39.86 -45.55 -50.86
N GLY A 7 -39.39 -44.30 -50.81
CA GLY A 7 -39.43 -43.38 -51.93
C GLY A 7 -38.54 -43.85 -53.07
N PHE A 8 -39.20 -44.40 -54.10
CA PHE A 8 -38.87 -44.43 -55.53
C PHE A 8 -37.44 -44.05 -55.96
N LYS A 9 -36.59 -45.05 -56.23
CA LYS A 9 -35.53 -44.92 -57.24
C LYS A 9 -36.16 -45.16 -58.61
N MET A 10 -36.27 -44.12 -59.44
CA MET A 10 -36.50 -44.34 -60.87
C MET A 10 -35.30 -45.10 -61.44
N LYS A 11 -35.52 -46.37 -61.80
CA LYS A 11 -34.65 -47.07 -62.73
C LYS A 11 -34.91 -46.48 -64.11
N LYS A 12 -34.06 -45.57 -64.60
CA LYS A 12 -33.93 -45.37 -66.04
C LYS A 12 -33.16 -46.57 -66.57
N ASN A 13 -33.91 -47.58 -67.03
CA ASN A 13 -33.35 -48.70 -67.78
C ASN A 13 -32.77 -48.14 -69.08
N LEU A 14 -31.46 -48.30 -69.25
CA LEU A 14 -30.78 -48.05 -70.52
C LEU A 14 -31.27 -49.11 -71.51
N MET A 15 -32.20 -48.78 -72.41
CA MET A 15 -32.51 -49.62 -73.57
C MET A 15 -31.34 -49.49 -74.56
N ILE A 16 -30.44 -50.47 -74.54
CA ILE A 16 -29.49 -50.66 -75.64
C ILE A 16 -30.20 -51.52 -76.69
N SER A 17 -30.79 -50.88 -77.71
CA SER A 17 -31.19 -51.60 -78.92
C SER A 17 -29.93 -51.96 -79.71
N ALA A 18 -29.41 -53.16 -79.47
CA ALA A 18 -28.39 -53.76 -80.32
C ALA A 18 -29.02 -54.14 -81.67
N ILE A 19 -28.80 -53.33 -82.70
CA ILE A 19 -29.08 -53.73 -84.07
C ILE A 19 -27.95 -54.67 -84.50
N ALA A 20 -28.23 -55.97 -84.51
CA ALA A 20 -27.32 -56.98 -85.04
C ALA A 20 -27.29 -56.89 -86.57
N PHE A 21 -26.18 -56.44 -87.15
CA PHE A 21 -25.87 -56.68 -88.55
C PHE A 21 -24.98 -57.93 -88.66
N SER A 22 -25.55 -58.99 -89.22
CA SER A 22 -24.83 -60.19 -89.63
C SER A 22 -23.90 -59.85 -90.80
N GLY A 23 -22.61 -60.16 -90.65
CA GLY A 23 -21.62 -60.42 -91.69
C GLY A 23 -21.68 -59.61 -93.00
N ILE A 24 -20.77 -58.64 -93.12
CA ILE A 24 -19.74 -58.46 -94.18
C ILE A 24 -19.02 -57.15 -93.81
N PHE A 25 -17.69 -57.12 -93.92
CA PHE A 25 -16.84 -55.99 -93.52
C PHE A 25 -17.37 -54.65 -94.07
N ALA A 26 -17.76 -53.75 -93.18
CA ALA A 26 -18.00 -52.35 -93.50
C ALA A 26 -17.10 -51.49 -92.60
N TYR A 27 -16.05 -50.93 -93.20
CA TYR A 27 -15.30 -49.84 -92.57
C TYR A 27 -16.17 -48.59 -92.66
N SER A 28 -16.76 -48.16 -91.55
CA SER A 28 -17.31 -46.81 -91.44
C SER A 28 -16.28 -45.91 -90.74
N ASN A 29 -15.62 -45.04 -91.51
CA ASN A 29 -14.67 -44.05 -90.98
C ASN A 29 -15.35 -42.77 -90.46
N ASN A 30 -16.66 -42.80 -90.20
CA ASN A 30 -17.39 -41.69 -89.59
C ASN A 30 -18.62 -42.23 -88.86
N PHE A 31 -18.51 -42.38 -87.54
CA PHE A 31 -19.67 -42.44 -86.67
C PHE A 31 -19.72 -41.11 -85.90
N VAL A 32 -20.88 -40.46 -85.88
CA VAL A 32 -21.13 -39.33 -85.00
C VAL A 32 -21.76 -39.91 -83.74
N VAL A 33 -21.03 -39.87 -82.63
CA VAL A 33 -21.64 -40.07 -81.31
C VAL A 33 -22.37 -38.78 -80.98
N VAL A 34 -23.69 -38.79 -81.08
CA VAL A 34 -24.51 -37.75 -80.47
C VAL A 34 -24.66 -38.15 -79.01
N VAL A 35 -23.85 -37.54 -78.15
CA VAL A 35 -24.14 -37.53 -76.71
C VAL A 35 -25.23 -36.48 -76.54
N ASP A 36 -26.43 -36.93 -76.24
CA ASP A 36 -27.52 -36.05 -75.84
C ASP A 36 -27.04 -35.25 -74.61
N SER A 37 -27.07 -33.91 -74.71
CA SER A 37 -26.62 -33.00 -73.65
C SER A 37 -27.66 -32.81 -72.55
N ASP A 38 -28.76 -33.55 -72.61
CA ASP A 38 -29.82 -33.45 -71.63
C ASP A 38 -29.40 -34.16 -70.32
N ASP A 39 -29.09 -33.32 -69.33
CA ASP A 39 -28.82 -33.58 -67.90
C ASP A 39 -27.36 -33.86 -67.46
N ILE A 40 -26.38 -33.06 -67.89
CA ILE A 40 -25.26 -32.76 -66.97
C ILE A 40 -25.78 -31.68 -66.01
N GLU A 41 -26.20 -32.07 -64.80
CA GLU A 41 -26.33 -31.13 -63.69
C GLU A 41 -24.93 -30.58 -63.33
N VAL A 42 -24.47 -29.58 -64.09
CA VAL A 42 -23.24 -28.82 -63.77
C VAL A 42 -23.44 -28.00 -62.47
N GLY A 43 -24.66 -27.96 -61.92
CA GLY A 43 -25.04 -27.19 -60.73
C GLY A 43 -24.58 -27.76 -59.39
N ALA A 44 -24.07 -28.99 -59.33
CA ALA A 44 -23.71 -29.65 -58.06
C ALA A 44 -22.20 -29.84 -57.84
N THR A 45 -21.35 -29.14 -58.60
CA THR A 45 -19.89 -29.18 -58.40
C THR A 45 -19.42 -27.95 -57.63
N ILE A 46 -18.89 -28.16 -56.41
CA ILE A 46 -18.19 -27.13 -55.64
C ILE A 46 -16.79 -26.93 -56.26
N ILE A 47 -16.43 -25.69 -56.57
CA ILE A 47 -15.16 -25.33 -57.20
C ILE A 47 -14.19 -24.62 -56.24
N GLY A 48 -14.66 -24.20 -55.07
CA GLY A 48 -13.83 -23.57 -54.05
C GLY A 48 -14.63 -23.09 -52.85
N GLU A 49 -13.94 -22.42 -51.93
CA GLU A 49 -14.53 -21.81 -50.75
C GLU A 49 -14.11 -20.34 -50.66
N ARG A 50 -15.02 -19.48 -50.18
CA ARG A 50 -14.71 -18.11 -49.75
C ARG A 50 -14.91 -18.01 -48.24
N ALA A 51 -13.92 -17.47 -47.54
CA ALA A 51 -14.08 -17.09 -46.14
C ALA A 51 -14.33 -15.58 -46.04
N ASP A 52 -15.32 -15.18 -45.25
CA ASP A 52 -15.49 -13.78 -44.86
C ASP A 52 -14.34 -13.33 -43.92
N ASP A 53 -14.24 -12.02 -43.70
CA ASP A 53 -13.37 -11.46 -42.68
C ASP A 53 -13.75 -11.96 -41.29
N TRP A 54 -12.75 -12.08 -40.42
CA TRP A 54 -12.98 -12.41 -39.02
C TRP A 54 -13.73 -11.30 -38.29
N SER A 55 -14.66 -11.68 -37.41
CA SER A 55 -15.24 -10.75 -36.44
C SER A 55 -14.17 -10.18 -35.51
N GLU A 56 -14.51 -9.09 -34.82
CA GLU A 56 -13.75 -8.66 -33.66
C GLU A 56 -13.70 -9.77 -32.59
N TRP A 57 -12.63 -9.76 -31.80
CA TRP A 57 -12.49 -10.64 -30.65
C TRP A 57 -13.54 -10.26 -29.59
N SER A 58 -14.24 -11.28 -29.08
CA SER A 58 -15.21 -11.14 -28.00
C SER A 58 -14.73 -11.89 -26.77
N VAL A 59 -14.89 -11.27 -25.60
CA VAL A 59 -14.49 -11.86 -24.31
C VAL A 59 -15.40 -13.03 -23.94
N VAL A 60 -14.79 -14.14 -23.55
CA VAL A 60 -15.51 -15.34 -23.07
C VAL A 60 -15.47 -15.42 -21.55
N ASN A 61 -14.26 -15.32 -20.96
CA ASN A 61 -14.05 -15.32 -19.52
C ASN A 61 -12.74 -14.60 -19.17
N GLU A 62 -12.57 -14.30 -17.88
CA GLU A 62 -11.34 -13.75 -17.32
C GLU A 62 -11.02 -14.47 -16.00
N TYR A 63 -9.76 -14.81 -15.79
CA TYR A 63 -9.32 -15.66 -14.69
C TYR A 63 -7.82 -15.49 -14.39
N ASN A 64 -7.34 -16.15 -13.33
CA ASN A 64 -5.94 -16.11 -12.87
C ASN A 64 -5.41 -14.69 -12.71
N CYS A 65 -6.23 -13.79 -12.18
CA CYS A 65 -5.82 -12.43 -11.87
C CYS A 65 -4.82 -12.41 -10.71
N ASN A 66 -3.74 -11.68 -10.88
CA ASN A 66 -2.79 -11.39 -9.81
C ASN A 66 -3.41 -10.48 -8.75
N SER A 67 -2.71 -10.30 -7.63
CA SER A 67 -3.11 -9.31 -6.63
C SER A 67 -2.96 -7.89 -7.18
N TRP A 68 -3.90 -7.02 -6.81
CA TRP A 68 -3.82 -5.59 -7.09
C TRP A 68 -2.54 -4.96 -6.53
N THR A 69 -1.84 -4.19 -7.35
CA THR A 69 -0.61 -3.49 -6.96
C THR A 69 -0.65 -2.01 -7.38
N PRO A 70 -0.08 -1.08 -6.58
CA PRO A 70 0.46 -1.30 -5.22
C PRO A 70 -0.66 -1.64 -4.22
N LEU A 71 -0.35 -2.27 -3.09
CA LEU A 71 -1.38 -2.59 -2.07
C LEU A 71 -1.82 -1.30 -1.37
N ALA A 72 -3.11 -1.17 -1.03
CA ALA A 72 -3.59 -0.02 -0.25
C ALA A 72 -2.83 0.16 1.06
N SER A 73 -2.43 -0.93 1.71
CA SER A 73 -1.62 -0.91 2.94
C SER A 73 -0.17 -0.47 2.74
N SER A 74 0.27 -0.25 1.50
CA SER A 74 1.59 0.29 1.16
C SER A 74 1.55 1.75 0.73
N VAL A 75 0.35 2.32 0.60
CA VAL A 75 0.11 3.72 0.22
C VAL A 75 -0.43 4.47 1.44
N ASN A 76 0.10 5.68 1.68
CA ASN A 76 -0.26 6.53 2.82
C ASN A 76 -1.79 6.71 2.91
N TYR A 77 -2.29 6.70 4.14
CA TYR A 77 -3.71 6.86 4.41
C TYR A 77 -4.31 8.08 3.70
N GLY A 78 -5.46 7.89 3.04
CA GLY A 78 -6.20 8.98 2.40
C GLY A 78 -5.62 9.46 1.06
N VAL A 79 -4.49 8.90 0.60
CA VAL A 79 -3.95 9.20 -0.73
C VAL A 79 -4.66 8.33 -1.76
N ASP A 80 -5.30 8.96 -2.74
CA ASP A 80 -5.90 8.28 -3.88
C ASP A 80 -4.83 7.82 -4.87
N PHE A 81 -4.97 6.59 -5.37
CA PHE A 81 -4.04 6.00 -6.33
C PHE A 81 -4.73 4.94 -7.20
N THR A 82 -4.12 4.63 -8.34
CA THR A 82 -4.60 3.59 -9.26
C THR A 82 -3.86 2.29 -8.98
N GLN A 83 -4.62 1.20 -8.83
CA GLN A 83 -4.11 -0.15 -8.74
C GLN A 83 -4.24 -0.86 -10.08
N THR A 84 -3.27 -1.72 -10.38
CA THR A 84 -3.26 -2.58 -11.55
C THR A 84 -3.22 -4.05 -11.13
N GLN A 85 -3.92 -4.91 -11.88
CA GLN A 85 -3.75 -6.37 -11.79
C GLN A 85 -3.69 -6.95 -13.20
N ASP A 86 -2.84 -7.96 -13.38
CA ASP A 86 -2.77 -8.72 -14.62
C ASP A 86 -3.67 -9.95 -14.54
N CYS A 87 -4.45 -10.22 -15.59
CA CYS A 87 -5.35 -11.34 -15.71
C CYS A 87 -5.14 -12.07 -17.04
N LYS A 88 -5.52 -13.35 -17.08
CA LYS A 88 -5.70 -14.10 -18.33
C LYS A 88 -7.13 -13.94 -18.80
N GLN A 89 -7.32 -13.71 -20.09
CA GLN A 89 -8.64 -13.56 -20.70
C GLN A 89 -8.75 -14.45 -21.94
N ASP A 90 -9.72 -15.38 -21.95
CA ASP A 90 -10.02 -16.13 -23.16
C ASP A 90 -10.95 -15.31 -24.05
N GLN A 91 -10.60 -15.20 -25.32
CA GLN A 91 -11.33 -14.47 -26.34
C GLN A 91 -11.67 -15.40 -27.49
N LYS A 92 -12.80 -15.14 -28.17
CA LYS A 92 -13.21 -15.86 -29.39
C LYS A 92 -13.60 -14.90 -30.50
N ARG A 93 -13.36 -15.29 -31.74
CA ARG A 93 -13.89 -14.64 -32.94
C ARG A 93 -14.40 -15.66 -33.94
N THR A 94 -15.27 -15.23 -34.84
CA THR A 94 -15.92 -16.12 -35.82
C THR A 94 -15.88 -15.52 -37.22
N ARG A 95 -15.88 -16.38 -38.24
CA ARG A 95 -16.13 -15.99 -39.64
C ARG A 95 -17.00 -17.03 -40.33
N ASN A 96 -17.78 -16.60 -41.32
CA ASN A 96 -18.55 -17.52 -42.14
C ASN A 96 -17.73 -17.97 -43.36
N VAL A 97 -17.91 -19.21 -43.77
CA VAL A 97 -17.33 -19.78 -44.98
C VAL A 97 -18.45 -20.25 -45.89
N TYR A 98 -18.33 -19.92 -47.17
CA TYR A 98 -19.31 -20.20 -48.21
C TYR A 98 -18.70 -21.11 -49.27
N ASP A 99 -19.49 -22.07 -49.75
CA ASP A 99 -19.15 -22.86 -50.94
C ASP A 99 -19.39 -22.03 -52.19
N ILE A 100 -18.43 -22.06 -53.11
CA ILE A 100 -18.56 -21.49 -54.44
C ILE A 100 -18.88 -22.62 -55.40
N TRP A 101 -20.08 -22.59 -55.98
CA TRP A 101 -20.50 -23.57 -56.97
C TRP A 101 -19.95 -23.21 -58.35
N TYR A 102 -19.81 -24.21 -59.24
CA TYR A 102 -19.40 -23.98 -60.63
C TYR A 102 -20.30 -22.95 -61.35
N SER A 103 -21.57 -22.84 -60.92
CA SER A 103 -22.53 -21.84 -61.41
C SER A 103 -22.23 -20.39 -60.96
N GLY A 104 -21.33 -20.18 -60.00
CA GLY A 104 -21.02 -18.89 -59.39
C GLY A 104 -21.92 -18.52 -58.21
N THR A 105 -22.94 -19.32 -57.88
CA THR A 105 -23.73 -19.13 -56.66
C THR A 105 -22.90 -19.43 -55.42
N GLU A 106 -23.16 -18.72 -54.32
CA GLU A 106 -22.60 -19.01 -53.01
C GLU A 106 -23.66 -19.55 -52.05
N THR A 107 -23.30 -20.56 -51.27
CA THR A 107 -24.15 -21.08 -50.20
C THR A 107 -23.38 -21.16 -48.90
N PHE A 108 -24.03 -20.81 -47.78
CA PHE A 108 -23.42 -20.96 -46.46
C PHE A 108 -23.01 -22.42 -46.23
N ASN A 109 -21.74 -22.63 -45.89
CA ASN A 109 -21.20 -23.94 -45.55
C ASN A 109 -21.08 -24.08 -44.04
N ARG A 110 -20.25 -23.23 -43.41
CA ARG A 110 -19.92 -23.33 -41.98
C ARG A 110 -19.55 -21.99 -41.37
N THR A 111 -19.49 -21.97 -40.04
CA THR A 111 -18.84 -20.91 -39.27
C THR A 111 -17.56 -21.47 -38.66
N GLU A 112 -16.45 -20.80 -38.91
CA GLU A 112 -15.18 -21.09 -38.25
C GLU A 112 -15.08 -20.26 -36.97
N THR A 113 -14.52 -20.87 -35.92
CA THR A 113 -14.27 -20.22 -34.62
C THR A 113 -12.79 -20.31 -34.30
N GLU A 114 -12.22 -19.18 -33.91
CA GLU A 114 -10.86 -19.10 -33.40
C GLU A 114 -10.91 -18.64 -31.95
N SER A 115 -10.06 -19.23 -31.11
CA SER A 115 -9.92 -18.91 -29.70
C SER A 115 -8.48 -18.55 -29.39
N GLN A 116 -8.29 -17.58 -28.51
CA GLN A 116 -6.99 -17.23 -27.96
C GLN A 116 -7.11 -16.91 -26.47
N THR A 117 -5.98 -17.02 -25.76
CA THR A 117 -5.84 -16.50 -24.39
C THR A 117 -4.84 -15.38 -24.44
N VAL A 118 -5.23 -14.20 -23.95
CA VAL A 118 -4.38 -13.01 -23.88
C VAL A 118 -4.15 -12.60 -22.43
N ASP A 119 -3.06 -11.88 -22.19
CA ASP A 119 -2.85 -11.13 -20.95
C ASP A 119 -3.55 -9.77 -21.07
N VAL A 120 -4.38 -9.45 -20.09
CA VAL A 120 -5.05 -8.15 -19.95
C VAL A 120 -4.70 -7.54 -18.60
N GLN A 121 -4.64 -6.22 -18.55
CA GLN A 121 -4.40 -5.48 -17.33
C GLN A 121 -5.67 -4.73 -16.96
N ASN A 122 -6.18 -4.96 -15.75
CA ASN A 122 -7.28 -4.20 -15.19
C ASN A 122 -6.76 -3.05 -14.34
N GLU A 123 -7.56 -2.01 -14.22
CA GLU A 123 -7.27 -0.85 -13.40
C GLU A 123 -8.44 -0.55 -12.46
N GLN A 124 -8.14 -0.13 -11.25
CA GLN A 124 -9.14 0.41 -10.33
C GLN A 124 -8.57 1.55 -9.50
N ASN A 125 -9.43 2.47 -9.08
CA ASN A 125 -9.06 3.47 -8.09
C ASN A 125 -9.14 2.87 -6.68
N SER A 126 -8.20 3.23 -5.83
CA SER A 126 -8.15 2.84 -4.43
C SER A 126 -7.59 4.00 -3.60
N THR A 127 -7.80 3.93 -2.30
CA THR A 127 -7.29 4.93 -1.35
C THR A 127 -6.36 4.21 -0.38
N GLY A 128 -5.20 4.82 -0.10
CA GLY A 128 -4.20 4.25 0.80
C GLY A 128 -4.76 4.04 2.20
N THR A 129 -4.27 3.00 2.86
CA THR A 129 -4.65 2.59 4.23
C THR A 129 -3.44 2.45 5.15
N TYR A 130 -2.24 2.78 4.68
CA TYR A 130 -1.05 2.78 5.52
C TYR A 130 -1.14 3.90 6.56
N ASN A 131 -1.41 3.50 7.81
CA ASN A 131 -1.37 4.38 8.96
C ASN A 131 0.10 4.69 9.30
N PHE A 132 0.51 5.91 8.98
CA PHE A 132 1.83 6.42 9.25
C PHE A 132 1.77 7.41 10.42
N ARG A 133 2.55 7.15 11.48
CA ARG A 133 2.77 8.15 12.53
C ARG A 133 3.65 9.26 12.01
N GLN A 134 3.22 10.50 12.08
CA GLN A 134 4.02 11.63 11.63
C GLN A 134 4.71 12.31 12.81
N MET A 135 5.87 11.83 13.22
CA MET A 135 6.72 12.51 14.22
C MET A 135 7.74 13.43 13.55
N CYS A 136 8.46 14.25 14.30
CA CYS A 136 9.49 15.15 13.74
C CYS A 136 10.55 14.39 12.94
N VAL A 137 10.96 13.19 13.39
CA VAL A 137 11.92 12.32 12.68
C VAL A 137 11.39 11.88 11.31
N ASN A 138 10.09 11.64 11.22
CA ASN A 138 9.41 11.23 10.01
C ASN A 138 9.29 12.38 9.01
N ILE A 139 9.00 13.58 9.49
CA ILE A 139 9.02 14.81 8.69
C ILE A 139 10.43 15.05 8.13
N LEU A 140 11.46 14.90 8.97
CA LEU A 140 12.86 15.07 8.58
C LEU A 140 13.28 14.03 7.51
N ASN A 141 13.03 12.75 7.75
CA ASN A 141 13.43 11.66 6.86
C ASN A 141 12.75 11.74 5.48
N ARG A 142 11.55 12.35 5.41
CA ARG A 142 10.81 12.58 4.17
C ARG A 142 11.28 13.83 3.40
N GLY A 143 12.27 14.57 3.92
CA GLY A 143 12.74 15.81 3.31
C GLY A 143 11.72 16.95 3.38
N LEU A 144 10.76 16.88 4.30
CA LEU A 144 9.71 17.89 4.51
C LEU A 144 10.08 18.94 5.56
N SER A 145 11.26 18.80 6.18
CA SER A 145 11.76 19.75 7.16
C SER A 145 12.08 21.11 6.53
N THR A 146 11.67 22.17 7.22
CA THR A 146 12.03 23.57 6.95
C THR A 146 13.00 24.14 7.99
N GLY A 147 13.61 23.28 8.82
CA GLY A 147 14.45 23.63 9.96
C GLY A 147 13.75 23.44 11.31
N ASN A 148 14.41 23.81 12.42
CA ASN A 148 13.81 23.72 13.75
C ASN A 148 12.55 24.60 13.86
N GLY A 149 11.53 24.12 14.56
CA GLY A 149 10.29 24.88 14.71
C GLY A 149 9.11 24.01 15.12
N VAL A 150 7.91 24.60 15.12
CA VAL A 150 6.68 23.88 15.45
C VAL A 150 6.12 23.22 14.20
N TYR A 151 5.85 21.92 14.28
CA TYR A 151 5.20 21.14 13.23
C TYR A 151 3.95 20.47 13.79
N ASN A 152 3.02 20.14 12.90
CA ASN A 152 1.93 19.25 13.26
C ASN A 152 2.44 17.81 13.20
N VAL A 153 2.51 17.18 14.37
CA VAL A 153 2.85 15.76 14.51
C VAL A 153 1.58 14.94 14.68
N ASP A 154 1.61 13.68 14.25
CA ASP A 154 0.50 12.74 14.36
C ASP A 154 0.98 11.45 15.05
N PRO A 155 0.94 11.39 16.40
CA PRO A 155 1.47 10.27 17.16
C PRO A 155 0.60 9.00 17.13
N ASP A 156 -0.70 9.09 16.86
CA ASP A 156 -1.57 7.94 16.62
C ASP A 156 -1.66 7.57 15.13
N GLY A 157 -1.30 8.50 14.26
CA GLY A 157 -1.03 8.33 12.84
C GLY A 157 -2.26 8.53 11.96
N ASP A 158 -2.01 8.69 10.65
CA ASP A 158 -3.03 9.19 9.74
C ASP A 158 -4.30 8.31 9.74
N GLY A 159 -5.47 8.97 9.72
CA GLY A 159 -6.77 8.30 9.64
C GLY A 159 -7.28 7.71 10.94
N THR A 160 -6.64 8.04 12.07
CA THR A 160 -7.09 7.69 13.40
C THR A 160 -8.04 8.74 13.99
N THR A 161 -8.38 8.59 15.26
CA THR A 161 -9.43 9.38 15.91
C THR A 161 -8.94 10.78 16.28
N TYR A 162 -7.65 10.94 16.60
CA TYR A 162 -7.12 12.23 17.02
C TYR A 162 -6.52 12.98 15.82
N SER A 163 -6.73 14.29 15.81
CA SER A 163 -6.13 15.15 14.79
C SER A 163 -4.66 15.40 15.11
N PRO A 164 -3.82 15.68 14.08
CA PRO A 164 -2.45 16.10 14.31
C PRO A 164 -2.36 17.28 15.28
N VAL A 165 -1.33 17.24 16.13
CA VAL A 165 -1.11 18.15 17.25
C VAL A 165 0.18 18.94 17.06
N PRO A 166 0.25 20.21 17.47
CA PRO A 166 1.46 21.00 17.36
C PRO A 166 2.52 20.48 18.34
N ALA A 167 3.73 20.23 17.84
CA ALA A 167 4.89 19.94 18.66
C ALA A 167 6.13 20.66 18.13
N TYR A 168 7.00 21.10 19.04
CA TYR A 168 8.29 21.64 18.65
C TYR A 168 9.22 20.50 18.19
N CYS A 169 9.84 20.70 17.03
CA CYS A 169 10.79 19.81 16.41
C CYS A 169 12.19 20.40 16.40
N ASP A 170 13.13 19.63 16.94
CA ASP A 170 14.57 19.83 16.77
C ASP A 170 15.04 18.99 15.57
N MET A 171 15.01 19.62 14.40
CA MET A 171 15.33 19.01 13.11
C MET A 171 16.82 18.93 12.86
N ASP A 172 17.59 19.91 13.35
CA ASP A 172 19.04 19.99 13.12
C ASP A 172 19.79 18.87 13.84
N ASN A 173 19.25 18.38 14.97
CA ASN A 173 19.88 17.33 15.77
C ASN A 173 19.16 15.97 15.67
N GLY A 174 18.47 15.72 14.56
CA GLY A 174 17.94 14.38 14.22
C GLY A 174 16.43 14.20 14.33
N GLY A 175 15.65 15.29 14.28
CA GLY A 175 14.19 15.22 14.21
C GLY A 175 13.54 14.83 15.53
N TRP A 176 14.01 15.39 16.64
CA TRP A 176 13.42 15.12 17.95
C TRP A 176 12.13 15.90 18.15
N THR A 177 11.11 15.23 18.68
CA THR A 177 9.81 15.83 19.02
C THR A 177 9.78 16.18 20.50
N LEU A 178 9.47 17.42 20.84
CA LEU A 178 9.33 17.84 22.24
C LEU A 178 8.10 17.15 22.85
N TYR A 179 8.35 16.30 23.84
CA TYR A 179 7.33 15.48 24.48
C TYR A 179 6.80 16.13 25.75
N ASP A 180 7.69 16.49 26.67
CA ASP A 180 7.37 17.17 27.93
C ASP A 180 8.31 18.35 28.13
N SER A 181 7.79 19.48 28.61
CA SER A 181 8.57 20.63 29.06
C SER A 181 8.27 20.96 30.53
N PHE A 182 9.34 21.19 31.30
CA PHE A 182 9.23 21.40 32.75
C PHE A 182 9.25 22.88 33.13
N GLY A 183 10.06 23.69 32.44
CA GLY A 183 10.06 25.14 32.58
C GLY A 183 8.90 25.85 31.87
N THR A 184 8.77 27.14 32.15
CA THR A 184 7.90 28.07 31.40
C THR A 184 8.46 28.45 30.02
N LYS A 185 9.75 28.18 29.78
CA LYS A 185 10.49 28.43 28.55
C LYS A 185 11.28 27.20 28.13
N LEU A 186 11.54 27.06 26.84
CA LEU A 186 12.47 26.05 26.31
C LEU A 186 13.86 26.66 26.13
N LEU A 187 14.90 25.99 26.64
CA LEU A 187 16.26 26.53 26.66
C LEU A 187 16.79 26.82 25.26
N MET A 188 16.51 25.93 24.31
CA MET A 188 17.03 26.02 22.94
C MET A 188 16.46 27.21 22.15
N THR A 189 15.27 27.71 22.50
CA THR A 189 14.57 28.75 21.72
C THR A 189 14.30 30.03 22.50
N GLY A 190 14.35 29.98 23.84
CA GLY A 190 13.85 31.06 24.69
C GLY A 190 12.33 31.25 24.62
N GLN A 191 11.61 30.41 23.89
CA GLN A 191 10.17 30.56 23.65
C GLN A 191 9.39 30.24 24.93
N ASN A 192 8.41 31.09 25.26
CA ASN A 192 7.44 30.80 26.32
C ASN A 192 6.49 29.67 25.90
N ASN A 193 6.08 28.85 26.87
CA ASN A 193 5.14 27.74 26.69
C ASN A 193 5.48 26.93 25.43
N PRO A 194 6.65 26.26 25.43
CA PRO A 194 7.11 25.57 24.25
C PRO A 194 6.06 24.53 23.85
N ASN A 195 5.88 24.25 22.57
CA ASN A 195 4.82 23.34 22.13
C ASN A 195 5.24 21.88 22.42
N ALA A 196 5.22 21.43 23.68
CA ALA A 196 5.40 20.02 24.00
C ALA A 196 4.09 19.29 23.76
N TYR A 197 4.18 18.13 23.13
CA TYR A 197 3.02 17.33 22.75
C TYR A 197 2.23 16.80 23.96
N ASN A 198 2.91 16.31 25.00
CA ASN A 198 2.25 15.67 26.14
C ASN A 198 1.96 16.64 27.29
N GLY A 199 2.95 17.42 27.74
CA GLY A 199 2.75 18.33 28.85
C GLY A 199 3.69 19.53 28.85
N ASN A 200 3.15 20.69 29.22
CA ASN A 200 3.86 21.96 29.26
C ASN A 200 3.91 22.57 30.64
N ASN A 201 5.02 23.24 30.96
CA ASN A 201 5.22 23.89 32.25
C ASN A 201 4.97 22.93 33.43
N ILE A 202 5.51 21.71 33.32
CA ILE A 202 5.40 20.66 34.32
C ILE A 202 6.31 21.04 35.50
N ASN A 203 5.76 21.78 36.47
CA ASN A 203 6.57 22.49 37.46
C ASN A 203 6.15 22.25 38.93
N SER A 204 5.28 21.27 39.16
CA SER A 204 4.77 20.85 40.46
C SER A 204 4.44 19.35 40.48
N SER A 205 4.25 18.77 41.66
CA SER A 205 3.78 17.39 41.80
C SER A 205 2.45 17.14 41.08
N ALA A 206 1.52 18.10 41.16
CA ALA A 206 0.23 18.00 40.49
C ALA A 206 0.37 17.95 38.97
N THR A 207 1.15 18.87 38.38
CA THR A 207 1.36 18.91 36.93
C THR A 207 2.17 17.70 36.43
N LEU A 208 3.10 17.18 37.24
CA LEU A 208 3.83 15.93 36.94
C LEU A 208 2.85 14.76 36.85
N SER A 209 1.96 14.61 37.84
CA SER A 209 0.94 13.57 37.81
C SER A 209 -0.02 13.73 36.62
N SER A 210 -0.43 14.96 36.27
CA SER A 210 -1.23 15.21 35.06
C SER A 210 -0.50 14.84 33.76
N ALA A 211 0.82 15.00 33.71
CA ALA A 211 1.65 14.58 32.57
C ALA A 211 1.99 13.07 32.58
N GLY A 212 1.42 12.30 33.51
CA GLY A 212 1.54 10.84 33.60
C GLY A 212 2.75 10.34 34.40
N TYR A 213 3.38 11.20 35.21
CA TYR A 213 4.48 10.79 36.08
C TYR A 213 3.99 10.30 37.44
N THR A 214 4.58 9.20 37.91
CA THR A 214 4.58 8.82 39.32
C THR A 214 5.70 9.59 40.02
N VAL A 215 5.38 10.26 41.12
CA VAL A 215 6.28 11.20 41.79
C VAL A 215 6.54 10.78 43.23
N TYR A 216 7.82 10.80 43.60
CA TYR A 216 8.31 10.64 44.96
C TYR A 216 9.31 11.76 45.26
N SER A 217 8.83 12.97 45.52
CA SER A 217 9.64 14.15 45.82
C SER A 217 8.76 15.17 46.56
N ASN A 218 9.36 15.97 47.43
CA ASN A 218 8.63 16.88 48.31
C ASN A 218 8.81 18.35 47.93
N PHE A 219 9.93 18.69 47.30
CA PHE A 219 10.31 20.07 47.03
C PHE A 219 10.41 20.29 45.53
N PHE A 220 9.71 21.30 45.05
CA PHE A 220 9.68 21.71 43.64
C PHE A 220 9.82 23.22 43.58
N ASN A 221 10.75 23.72 42.75
CA ASN A 221 11.01 25.15 42.57
C ASN A 221 11.16 25.88 43.92
N ASP A 222 11.94 25.28 44.81
CA ASP A 222 12.07 25.71 46.18
C ASP A 222 13.23 26.71 46.33
N THR A 223 13.01 27.79 47.09
CA THR A 223 14.00 28.87 47.26
C THR A 223 14.84 28.73 48.53
N TYR A 224 14.62 27.69 49.34
CA TYR A 224 15.20 27.47 50.67
C TYR A 224 16.73 27.50 50.70
N TYR A 225 17.39 27.08 49.61
CA TYR A 225 18.85 27.11 49.49
C TYR A 225 19.41 28.33 48.73
N GLY A 226 18.58 29.36 48.49
CA GLY A 226 18.99 30.58 47.80
C GLY A 226 19.13 30.44 46.27
N TYR A 227 18.75 29.30 45.71
CA TYR A 227 18.66 29.10 44.27
C TYR A 227 17.42 29.79 43.71
N GLN A 228 17.54 30.38 42.52
CA GLN A 228 16.41 30.99 41.84
C GLN A 228 15.67 29.94 41.03
N VAL A 229 14.34 29.98 41.11
CA VAL A 229 13.48 29.29 40.15
C VAL A 229 13.78 29.88 38.79
N ASP A 230 14.38 29.09 37.91
CA ASP A 230 14.67 29.53 36.55
C ASP A 230 13.48 29.22 35.63
N ALA A 231 13.39 29.95 34.52
CA ALA A 231 12.25 29.83 33.61
C ALA A 231 12.30 28.55 32.75
N TYR A 232 13.40 27.81 32.74
CA TYR A 232 13.71 26.73 31.80
C TYR A 232 13.64 25.33 32.41
N HIS A 233 13.91 25.20 33.71
CA HIS A 233 14.03 23.93 34.39
C HIS A 233 13.03 23.81 35.55
N LEU A 234 12.61 22.58 35.83
CA LEU A 234 12.06 22.23 37.13
C LEU A 234 13.21 21.87 38.06
N GLN A 235 13.37 22.62 39.13
CA GLN A 235 14.21 22.22 40.25
C GLN A 235 13.41 21.32 41.19
N TRP A 236 13.99 20.19 41.62
CA TRP A 236 13.32 19.30 42.55
C TRP A 236 14.26 18.46 43.41
N PHE A 237 13.77 18.03 44.59
CA PHE A 237 14.47 17.11 45.48
C PHE A 237 13.53 16.46 46.52
N TYR A 238 13.97 15.41 47.22
CA TYR A 238 13.24 14.83 48.36
C TYR A 238 13.79 15.31 49.71
N GLY A 239 15.12 15.44 49.83
CA GLY A 239 15.79 15.94 51.04
C GLY A 239 16.20 14.86 52.05
N GLY A 240 16.18 13.59 51.65
CA GLY A 240 16.54 12.46 52.53
C GLY A 240 16.66 11.13 51.77
N GLU A 241 16.67 10.03 52.52
CA GLU A 241 16.53 8.67 51.96
C GLU A 241 15.09 8.14 52.18
N PRO A 242 14.55 7.35 51.24
CA PRO A 242 15.13 7.05 49.92
C PRO A 242 15.17 8.30 49.03
N LYS A 243 16.10 8.32 48.06
CA LYS A 243 16.22 9.41 47.10
C LYS A 243 14.92 9.69 46.36
N GLY A 244 14.68 10.97 46.09
CA GLY A 244 13.55 11.41 45.31
C GLY A 244 13.61 10.93 43.86
N TYR A 245 12.46 10.77 43.24
CA TYR A 245 12.37 10.51 41.81
C TYR A 245 11.04 10.95 41.22
N PHE A 246 11.00 11.05 39.91
CA PHE A 246 9.78 10.85 39.16
C PHE A 246 10.03 9.94 37.96
N GLN A 247 9.00 9.19 37.59
CA GLN A 247 9.09 8.22 36.50
C GLN A 247 7.79 8.09 35.73
N LYS A 248 7.88 7.69 34.46
CA LYS A 248 6.71 7.35 33.63
C LYS A 248 7.05 6.25 32.63
N THR A 249 6.04 5.49 32.23
CA THR A 249 6.17 4.57 31.09
C THR A 249 6.05 5.39 29.81
N MET A 250 7.06 5.32 28.95
CA MET A 250 7.05 6.02 27.67
C MET A 250 6.18 5.26 26.65
N PRO A 251 5.58 5.94 25.67
CA PRO A 251 4.70 5.30 24.69
C PRO A 251 5.41 4.14 23.98
N SER A 252 4.71 3.04 23.67
CA SER A 252 5.31 1.84 23.07
C SER A 252 5.82 2.03 21.65
N TRP A 253 5.36 3.08 20.96
CA TRP A 253 5.64 3.35 19.56
C TRP A 253 6.86 4.25 19.31
N ILE A 254 7.52 4.76 20.36
CA ILE A 254 8.74 5.56 20.19
C ILE A 254 9.96 4.66 19.94
N GLU A 255 10.97 5.24 19.30
CA GLU A 255 12.26 4.61 18.98
C GLU A 255 13.44 5.29 19.69
N GLY A 256 13.16 6.31 20.51
CA GLY A 256 14.13 6.83 21.45
C GLY A 256 13.61 7.94 22.33
N VAL A 257 14.36 8.18 23.41
CA VAL A 257 14.09 9.20 24.41
C VAL A 257 15.33 10.06 24.57
N LYS A 258 15.15 11.38 24.60
CA LYS A 258 16.20 12.33 24.94
C LYS A 258 15.74 13.17 26.12
N VAL A 259 16.52 13.18 27.20
CA VAL A 259 16.28 14.05 28.36
C VAL A 259 17.32 15.16 28.35
N ILE A 260 16.88 16.40 28.43
CA ILE A 260 17.77 17.54 28.64
C ILE A 260 17.69 17.92 30.11
N SER A 261 18.85 18.00 30.74
CA SER A 261 18.95 18.34 32.16
C SER A 261 20.17 19.22 32.42
N THR A 262 20.17 19.88 33.56
CA THR A 262 21.35 20.57 34.08
C THR A 262 21.57 20.11 35.53
N ASN A 263 22.81 20.20 35.99
CA ASN A 263 23.12 19.93 37.38
C ASN A 263 23.75 21.19 37.98
N GLU A 264 22.96 21.93 38.76
CA GLU A 264 23.43 23.15 39.45
C GLU A 264 23.82 22.87 40.90
N TRP A 265 24.03 21.60 41.24
CA TRP A 265 24.41 21.17 42.58
C TRP A 265 25.80 20.53 42.56
N TYR A 266 26.67 21.01 43.46
CA TYR A 266 28.06 20.56 43.58
C TYR A 266 28.20 19.16 44.22
N GLY A 267 27.11 18.58 44.75
CA GLY A 267 27.11 17.25 45.38
C GLY A 267 26.30 16.23 44.59
N GLY A 268 26.69 14.96 44.64
CA GLY A 268 25.86 13.86 44.13
C GLY A 268 25.73 13.75 42.60
N SER A 269 25.83 12.51 42.11
CA SER A 269 25.52 12.18 40.72
C SER A 269 24.04 11.83 40.63
N GLN A 270 23.26 12.60 39.86
CA GLN A 270 21.87 12.28 39.58
C GLN A 270 21.83 11.10 38.60
N VAL A 271 20.69 10.42 38.49
CA VAL A 271 20.54 9.29 37.59
C VAL A 271 19.32 9.50 36.70
N ILE A 272 19.54 9.37 35.39
CA ILE A 272 18.45 9.20 34.42
C ILE A 272 18.58 7.80 33.86
N SER A 273 17.50 7.03 33.88
CA SER A 273 17.46 5.71 33.27
C SER A 273 16.25 5.52 32.37
N TYR A 274 16.44 4.69 31.34
CA TYR A 274 15.38 4.25 30.45
C TYR A 274 15.44 2.72 30.34
N GLY A 275 14.46 2.05 30.94
CA GLY A 275 14.53 0.61 31.14
C GLY A 275 15.74 0.22 32.00
N SER A 276 16.61 -0.65 31.46
CA SER A 276 17.83 -1.07 32.15
C SER A 276 19.03 -0.14 31.91
N ASP A 277 18.93 0.79 30.95
CA ASP A 277 20.04 1.68 30.62
C ASP A 277 20.05 2.91 31.53
N SER A 278 21.19 3.23 32.13
CA SER A 278 21.33 4.32 33.11
C SER A 278 22.46 5.28 32.73
N ARG A 279 22.28 6.56 33.02
CA ARG A 279 23.26 7.62 32.84
C ARG A 279 23.39 8.41 34.13
N ASN A 280 24.64 8.64 34.52
CA ASN A 280 24.98 9.55 35.59
C ASN A 280 24.96 10.98 35.06
N VAL A 281 24.25 11.86 35.74
CA VAL A 281 24.28 13.31 35.49
C VAL A 281 25.22 13.93 36.51
N SER A 282 26.33 14.47 36.01
CA SER A 282 27.38 15.08 36.83
C SER A 282 27.93 16.33 36.13
N GLY A 283 28.70 17.16 36.85
CA GLY A 283 29.18 18.44 36.33
C GLY A 283 28.29 19.59 36.76
N TYR A 284 28.89 20.69 37.19
CA TYR A 284 28.19 21.86 37.71
C TYR A 284 27.87 22.85 36.58
N GLN A 285 26.61 23.29 36.49
CA GLN A 285 26.09 24.26 35.50
C GLN A 285 26.33 23.88 34.04
N THR A 286 26.34 22.58 33.74
CA THR A 286 26.45 22.07 32.36
C THR A 286 25.15 21.41 31.93
N THR A 287 24.51 21.99 30.91
CA THR A 287 23.39 21.37 30.19
C THR A 287 23.87 20.08 29.50
N GLN A 288 23.16 18.99 29.72
CA GLN A 288 23.48 17.67 29.21
C GLN A 288 22.29 17.07 28.47
N HIS A 289 22.60 16.36 27.38
CA HIS A 289 21.64 15.69 26.52
C HIS A 289 21.82 14.18 26.71
N HIS A 290 20.86 13.54 27.37
CA HIS A 290 20.90 12.10 27.65
C HIS A 290 20.02 11.37 26.65
N ILE A 291 20.65 10.76 25.64
CA ILE A 291 19.96 10.07 24.55
C ILE A 291 19.96 8.55 24.80
N PHE A 292 18.77 7.97 24.73
CA PHE A 292 18.52 6.55 24.79
C PHE A 292 17.87 6.11 23.45
N ASN A 293 18.62 5.36 22.65
CA ASN A 293 18.14 4.81 21.37
C ASN A 293 17.60 3.41 21.60
N ASP A 294 16.37 3.31 22.08
CA ASP A 294 15.75 2.06 22.48
C ASP A 294 14.23 2.15 22.27
N THR A 295 13.58 0.99 22.11
CA THR A 295 12.16 0.91 21.84
C THR A 295 11.31 1.42 23.00
N GLY A 296 10.10 1.87 22.67
CA GLY A 296 9.08 2.35 23.59
C GLY A 296 8.63 1.35 24.65
N GLY A 297 7.74 1.80 25.55
CA GLY A 297 7.08 0.94 26.53
C GLY A 297 7.91 0.65 27.78
N LYS A 298 9.05 1.32 27.94
CA LYS A 298 9.92 1.21 29.11
C LYS A 298 9.73 2.40 30.04
N VAL A 299 10.16 2.24 31.28
CA VAL A 299 10.10 3.30 32.29
C VAL A 299 11.27 4.26 32.05
N LEU A 300 10.94 5.54 31.87
CA LEU A 300 11.86 6.65 32.06
C LEU A 300 11.84 7.05 33.53
N LEU A 301 12.98 6.93 34.21
CA LEU A 301 13.17 7.30 35.61
C LEU A 301 14.20 8.42 35.70
N MET A 302 13.87 9.46 36.46
CA MET A 302 14.81 10.51 36.85
C MET A 302 14.86 10.49 38.38
N GLN A 303 16.04 10.22 38.93
CA GLN A 303 16.27 10.09 40.36
C GLN A 303 17.33 11.09 40.80
N GLU A 304 17.04 11.80 41.89
CA GLU A 304 17.96 12.78 42.46
C GLU A 304 19.02 12.14 43.36
N ASN A 305 20.09 12.90 43.58
CA ASN A 305 21.07 12.73 44.63
C ASN A 305 21.48 14.12 45.14
N GLY A 306 20.61 14.77 45.88
CA GLY A 306 20.69 16.19 46.23
C GLY A 306 19.57 16.97 45.55
N ILE A 307 19.94 17.93 44.69
CA ILE A 307 18.99 18.75 43.93
C ILE A 307 19.19 18.47 42.44
N PHE A 308 18.09 18.34 41.70
CA PHE A 308 18.12 18.08 40.27
C PHE A 308 17.28 19.09 39.48
N TRP A 309 17.77 19.49 38.31
CA TRP A 309 17.11 20.39 37.38
C TRP A 309 16.85 19.66 36.06
N THR A 310 15.58 19.51 35.72
CA THR A 310 15.15 18.85 34.48
C THR A 310 14.54 19.89 33.55
N GLU A 311 14.97 19.91 32.28
CA GLU A 311 14.51 20.91 31.30
C GLU A 311 13.36 20.37 30.46
N SER A 312 13.58 19.23 29.81
CA SER A 312 12.62 18.65 28.87
C SER A 312 12.85 17.16 28.59
N VAL A 313 11.81 16.50 28.11
CA VAL A 313 11.86 15.16 27.50
C VAL A 313 11.46 15.28 26.04
N TRP A 314 12.19 14.58 25.18
CA TRP A 314 11.95 14.48 23.75
C TRP A 314 11.83 13.03 23.33
N VAL A 315 11.06 12.78 22.27
CA VAL A 315 10.85 11.45 21.68
C VAL A 315 11.13 11.48 20.19
N LYS A 316 11.47 10.32 19.64
CA LYS A 316 11.53 10.07 18.20
C LYS A 316 10.75 8.81 17.87
#